data_AF-A0A7D9J670-F1
#
_entry.id   AF-A0A7D9J670-F1
#
_cell.length_a   1.000
_cell.length_b   1.000
_cell.length_c   1.000
_cell.angle_alpha   90.00
_cell.angle_beta   90.00
_cell.angle_gamma   90.00
#
_symmetry.space_group_name_H-M   'P 1'
#
loop_
_entity.id
_entity.type
_entity.pdbx_description
1 polymer ?
#
loop_
_entity_poly.entity_id
_entity_poly.type
_entity_poly.pdbx_seq_one_letter_code
_entity_poly.pdbx_strand_id
1 'polypeptide(L)'
;MAEADLKTKITQLQMATEKSDAILNRNKKRAIARHGESLKETIAAVNKLRLIVEAEKISKGTSAEEIEEWNKTVENMMEKADGMVEILEQWLEETRCEKGENTTRGESRKRGNRTGKTTTI
;
A
#
# COMPACT_ATOMS: atom_id res chain seq x y z
N MET A 1 6.29 8.03 29.36
CA MET A 1 7.26 7.43 28.41
C MET A 1 6.54 7.04 27.12
N ALA A 2 5.43 6.28 27.23
CA ALA A 2 4.61 5.87 26.09
C ALA A 2 4.14 7.02 25.18
N GLU A 3 3.80 8.19 25.72
CA GLU A 3 3.36 9.34 24.91
C GLU A 3 4.48 9.93 24.03
N ALA A 4 5.72 9.97 24.54
CA ALA A 4 6.88 10.39 23.75
C ALA A 4 7.18 9.36 22.65
N ASP A 5 7.11 8.07 22.98
CA ASP A 5 7.30 6.98 22.01
C ASP A 5 6.22 7.02 20.92
N LEU A 6 4.95 7.26 21.31
CA LEU A 6 3.85 7.43 20.37
C LEU A 6 4.11 8.59 19.43
N LYS A 7 4.52 9.75 19.96
CA LYS A 7 4.86 10.93 19.15
C LYS A 7 5.97 10.61 18.15
N THR A 8 7.03 9.92 18.58
CA THR A 8 8.11 9.47 17.68
C THR A 8 7.58 8.55 16.58
N LYS A 9 6.73 7.59 16.91
CA LYS A 9 6.15 6.67 15.92
C LYS A 9 5.18 7.35 14.96
N ILE A 10 4.38 8.31 15.42
CA ILE A 10 3.55 9.16 14.56
C ILE A 10 4.41 9.95 13.58
N THR A 11 5.51 10.56 14.03
CA THR A 11 6.43 11.27 13.13
C THR A 11 7.04 10.31 12.10
N GLN A 12 7.45 9.10 12.51
CA GLN A 12 7.95 8.09 11.58
C GLN A 12 6.90 7.69 10.55
N LEU A 13 5.64 7.52 10.97
CA LEU A 13 4.52 7.20 10.09
C LEU A 13 4.30 8.31 9.05
N GLN A 14 4.21 9.56 9.48
CA GLN A 14 4.04 10.72 8.58
C GLN A 14 5.16 10.79 7.54
N MET A 15 6.43 10.69 7.98
CA MET A 15 7.57 10.71 7.08
C MET A 15 7.58 9.54 6.10
N ALA A 16 7.08 8.36 6.50
CA ALA A 16 6.99 7.19 5.64
C ALA A 16 5.86 7.36 4.61
N THR A 17 4.70 7.87 5.02
CA THR A 17 3.56 8.18 4.15
C THR A 17 3.94 9.20 3.08
N GLU A 18 4.61 10.29 3.44
CA GLU A 18 5.09 11.31 2.49
C GLU A 18 6.10 10.76 1.48
N LYS A 19 6.88 9.75 1.86
CA LYS A 19 7.88 9.12 0.97
C LYS A 19 7.27 8.12 -0.01
N SER A 20 6.02 7.71 0.18
CA SER A 20 5.38 6.68 -0.65
C SER A 20 5.35 7.06 -2.13
N ASP A 21 5.02 8.31 -2.46
CA ASP A 21 5.00 8.80 -3.85
C ASP A 21 6.38 8.71 -4.51
N ALA A 22 7.42 9.13 -3.78
CA ALA A 22 8.79 9.05 -4.27
C ALA A 22 9.27 7.60 -4.47
N ILE A 23 8.71 6.65 -3.73
CA ILE A 23 9.02 5.22 -3.84
C ILE A 23 8.27 4.58 -5.02
N LEU A 24 7.00 4.94 -5.21
CA LEU A 24 6.21 4.54 -6.38
C LEU A 24 6.89 4.99 -7.68
N ASN A 25 7.30 6.26 -7.77
CA ASN A 25 7.97 6.83 -8.94
C ASN A 25 9.29 6.12 -9.33
N ARG A 26 9.90 5.35 -8.42
CA ARG A 26 11.10 4.58 -8.72
C ARG A 26 10.80 3.28 -9.46
N ASN A 27 9.55 2.83 -9.53
CA ASN A 27 9.09 1.60 -10.21
C ASN A 27 9.86 0.32 -9.81
N LYS A 28 10.44 0.30 -8.61
CA LYS A 28 11.23 -0.83 -8.09
C LYS A 28 10.32 -1.71 -7.23
N LYS A 29 9.74 -2.76 -7.82
CA LYS A 29 8.81 -3.70 -7.14
C LYS A 29 9.23 -4.09 -5.72
N ARG A 30 10.48 -4.55 -5.53
CA ARG A 30 10.97 -4.97 -4.20
C ARG A 30 11.12 -3.80 -3.21
N ALA A 31 11.34 -2.58 -3.68
CA ALA A 31 11.41 -1.41 -2.82
C ALA A 31 9.99 -0.98 -2.39
N ILE A 32 9.04 -1.00 -3.32
CA ILE A 32 7.62 -0.71 -3.08
C ILE A 32 7.03 -1.72 -2.06
N ALA A 33 7.24 -3.02 -2.28
CA ALA A 33 6.76 -4.06 -1.36
C ALA A 33 7.35 -3.92 0.06
N ARG A 34 8.66 -3.69 0.17
CA ARG A 34 9.30 -3.47 1.48
C ARG A 34 8.82 -2.20 2.18
N HIS A 35 8.54 -1.14 1.42
CA HIS A 35 7.99 0.09 1.97
C HIS A 35 6.57 -0.11 2.48
N GLY A 36 5.72 -0.82 1.74
CA GLY A 36 4.38 -1.19 2.18
C GLY A 36 4.40 -2.00 3.48
N GLU A 37 5.28 -2.99 3.59
CA GLU A 37 5.44 -3.76 4.84
C GLU A 37 5.89 -2.88 6.01
N SER A 38 6.86 -2.00 5.78
CA SER A 38 7.33 -1.06 6.79
C SER A 38 6.25 -0.09 7.27
N LEU A 39 5.34 0.34 6.37
CA LEU A 39 4.18 1.15 6.75
C LEU A 39 3.23 0.37 7.65
N LYS A 40 2.86 -0.86 7.28
CA LYS A 40 1.99 -1.73 8.10
C LYS A 40 2.56 -1.97 9.50
N GLU A 41 3.86 -2.28 9.58
CA GLU A 41 4.54 -2.44 10.88
C GLU A 41 4.50 -1.16 11.72
N THR A 42 4.68 0.01 11.08
CA THR A 42 4.65 1.30 11.76
C THR A 42 3.23 1.65 12.24
N ILE A 43 2.20 1.39 11.44
CA ILE A 43 0.79 1.57 11.81
C ILE A 43 0.44 0.70 13.01
N ALA A 44 0.82 -0.59 12.99
CA ALA A 44 0.60 -1.50 14.11
C ALA A 44 1.30 -1.00 15.40
N ALA A 45 2.52 -0.48 15.28
CA ALA A 45 3.25 0.10 16.41
C ALA A 45 2.58 1.37 16.96
N VAL A 46 2.09 2.26 16.09
CA VAL A 46 1.32 3.46 16.49
C VAL A 46 0.05 3.05 17.22
N ASN A 47 -0.74 2.12 16.68
CA ASN A 47 -1.98 1.68 17.32
C ASN A 47 -1.72 1.04 18.69
N LYS A 48 -0.67 0.22 18.82
CA LYS A 48 -0.29 -0.36 20.11
C LYS A 48 0.06 0.72 21.15
N LEU A 49 0.86 1.71 20.77
CA LEU A 49 1.24 2.81 21.66
C LEU A 49 0.05 3.72 21.99
N ARG A 50 -0.86 3.94 21.03
CA ARG A 50 -2.12 4.67 21.24
C ARG A 50 -2.94 4.04 22.36
N LEU A 51 -3.19 2.73 22.29
CA LEU A 51 -3.95 2.02 23.33
C LEU A 51 -3.30 2.12 24.72
N ILE A 52 -1.97 2.13 24.79
CA ILE A 52 -1.25 2.31 26.06
C ILE A 52 -1.46 3.74 26.60
N VAL A 53 -1.29 4.76 25.76
CA VAL A 53 -1.47 6.17 26.16
C VAL A 53 -2.92 6.47 26.51
N GLU A 54 -3.88 5.85 25.81
CA GLU A 54 -5.30 5.93 26.12
C GLU A 54 -5.59 5.39 27.53
N ALA A 55 -5.11 4.19 27.85
CA ALA A 55 -5.24 3.62 29.17
C ALA A 55 -4.61 4.50 30.26
N GLU A 56 -3.45 5.11 29.98
CA GLU A 56 -2.82 6.09 30.89
C GLU A 56 -3.71 7.33 31.10
N LYS A 57 -4.30 7.90 30.04
CA LYS A 57 -5.22 9.05 30.12
C LYS A 57 -6.46 8.72 30.94
N ILE A 58 -7.07 7.55 30.70
CA ILE A 58 -8.20 7.05 31.50
C ILE A 58 -7.82 6.96 32.97
N SER A 59 -6.65 6.36 33.29
CA SER A 59 -6.19 6.21 34.67
C SER A 59 -5.96 7.54 35.40
N LYS A 60 -5.65 8.62 34.65
CA LYS A 60 -5.44 9.97 35.16
C LYS A 60 -6.73 10.78 35.29
N GLY A 61 -7.88 10.21 34.90
CA GLY A 61 -9.18 10.89 34.93
C GLY A 61 -9.36 11.94 33.84
N THR A 62 -8.62 11.84 32.73
CA THR A 62 -8.90 12.64 31.53
C THR A 62 -10.32 12.38 31.06
N SER A 63 -11.03 13.43 30.61
CA SER A 63 -12.43 13.30 30.18
C SER A 63 -12.56 12.40 28.94
N ALA A 64 -13.70 11.75 28.80
CA ALA A 64 -13.99 10.92 27.63
C ALA A 64 -13.94 11.74 26.32
N GLU A 65 -14.43 12.98 26.35
CA GLU A 65 -14.42 13.90 25.21
C GLU A 65 -12.98 14.24 24.75
N GLU A 66 -12.09 14.54 25.70
CA GLU A 66 -10.68 14.84 25.38
C GLU A 66 -9.94 13.60 24.84
N ILE A 67 -10.25 12.42 25.39
CA ILE A 67 -9.69 11.15 24.89
C ILE A 67 -10.19 10.88 23.47
N GLU A 68 -11.48 11.10 23.20
CA GLU A 68 -12.08 10.86 21.89
C GLU A 68 -11.49 11.80 20.82
N GLU A 69 -11.37 13.10 21.10
CA GLU A 69 -10.77 14.07 20.17
C GLU A 69 -9.30 13.74 19.86
N TRP A 70 -8.54 13.37 20.89
CA TRP A 70 -7.18 12.92 20.73
C TRP A 70 -7.09 11.62 19.90
N ASN A 71 -7.96 10.63 20.17
CA ASN A 71 -8.00 9.38 19.44
C ASN A 71 -8.31 9.57 17.95
N LYS A 72 -9.31 10.40 17.62
CA LYS A 72 -9.63 10.77 16.23
C LYS A 72 -8.43 11.34 15.50
N THR A 73 -7.63 12.16 16.19
CA THR A 73 -6.42 12.75 15.58
C THR A 73 -5.40 11.69 15.21
N VAL A 74 -5.18 10.67 16.06
CA VAL A 74 -4.25 9.57 15.78
C VAL A 74 -4.81 8.64 14.71
N GLU A 75 -6.11 8.32 14.76
CA GLU A 75 -6.80 7.46 13.78
C GLU A 75 -6.74 8.06 12.37
N ASN A 76 -7.02 9.35 12.21
CA ASN A 76 -6.90 10.05 10.92
C ASN A 76 -5.50 9.94 10.30
N MET A 77 -4.44 9.84 11.10
CA MET A 77 -3.08 9.65 10.59
C MET A 77 -2.82 8.20 10.16
N MET A 78 -3.37 7.23 10.89
CA MET A 78 -3.30 5.82 10.52
C MET A 78 -4.07 5.55 9.24
N GLU A 79 -5.30 6.08 9.10
CA GLU A 79 -6.12 5.93 7.89
C GLU A 79 -5.41 6.47 6.63
N LYS A 80 -4.73 7.61 6.73
CA LYS A 80 -3.93 8.14 5.61
C LYS A 80 -2.79 7.21 5.22
N ALA A 81 -2.15 6.56 6.20
CA ALA A 81 -1.07 5.63 5.95
C ALA A 81 -1.59 4.30 5.38
N ASP A 82 -2.73 3.81 5.87
CA ASP A 82 -3.43 2.64 5.32
C ASP A 82 -3.81 2.88 3.85
N GLY A 83 -4.36 4.05 3.51
CA GLY A 83 -4.63 4.40 2.12
C GLY A 83 -3.37 4.39 1.23
N MET A 84 -2.21 4.78 1.77
CA MET A 84 -0.95 4.63 1.03
C MET A 84 -0.52 3.17 0.88
N VAL A 85 -0.76 2.31 1.87
CA VAL A 85 -0.52 0.87 1.76
C VAL A 85 -1.37 0.29 0.64
N GLU A 86 -2.66 0.62 0.59
CA GLU A 86 -3.57 0.17 -0.47
C GLU A 86 -3.07 0.56 -1.88
N ILE A 87 -2.62 1.81 -2.05
CA ILE A 87 -2.05 2.28 -3.32
C ILE A 87 -0.80 1.48 -3.72
N LEU A 88 0.10 1.22 -2.77
CA LEU A 88 1.34 0.45 -3.04
C LEU A 88 1.02 -1.00 -3.42
N GLU A 89 0.03 -1.61 -2.77
CA GLU A 89 -0.43 -2.97 -3.07
C GLU A 89 -1.13 -3.05 -4.42
N GLN A 90 -2.00 -2.10 -4.72
CA GLN A 90 -2.66 -2.01 -6.03
C GLN A 90 -1.63 -1.90 -7.15
N TRP A 91 -0.64 -1.00 -7.01
CA TRP A 91 0.43 -0.85 -7.99
C TRP A 91 1.21 -2.16 -8.21
N LEU A 92 1.49 -2.90 -7.13
CA LEU A 92 2.18 -4.19 -7.23
C LEU A 92 1.36 -5.22 -8.00
N GLU A 93 0.05 -5.26 -7.79
CA GLU A 93 -0.86 -6.18 -8.47
C GLU A 93 -1.03 -5.84 -9.95
N GLU A 94 -1.26 -4.56 -10.29
CA GLU A 94 -1.35 -4.09 -11.68
C GLU A 94 -0.08 -4.42 -12.46
N THR A 95 1.10 -4.18 -11.87
CA THR A 95 2.38 -4.51 -12.52
C THR A 95 2.62 -6.03 -12.62
N ARG A 96 1.89 -6.88 -11.89
CA ARG A 96 1.93 -8.34 -12.09
C ARG A 96 1.09 -8.75 -13.30
N CYS A 97 -0.10 -8.16 -13.48
CA CYS A 97 -0.99 -8.42 -14.61
C CYS A 97 -0.41 -8.00 -15.96
N GLU A 98 0.25 -6.84 -16.05
CA GLU A 98 0.87 -6.36 -17.31
C GLU A 98 1.96 -7.31 -17.87
N LYS A 99 2.61 -8.09 -17.00
CA LYS A 99 3.60 -9.09 -17.45
C LYS A 99 2.97 -10.42 -17.89
N GLY A 100 1.68 -10.62 -17.63
CA GLY A 100 0.90 -11.81 -18.01
C GLY A 100 0.23 -11.70 -19.38
N GLU A 101 -0.01 -10.49 -19.90
CA GLU A 101 -0.84 -10.27 -21.10
C GLU A 101 -0.09 -10.25 -22.44
N ASN A 102 1.24 -10.42 -22.46
CA ASN A 102 2.01 -10.37 -23.72
C ASN A 102 2.38 -11.76 -24.32
N THR A 103 1.76 -12.85 -23.86
CA THR A 103 2.04 -14.23 -24.37
C THR A 103 0.87 -14.91 -25.08
N THR A 104 -0.18 -14.18 -25.50
CA THR A 104 -1.23 -14.76 -26.37
C THR A 104 -1.71 -13.77 -27.43
N ARG A 105 -0.81 -13.31 -28.30
CA ARG A 105 -1.21 -12.81 -29.64
C ARG A 105 -0.18 -13.12 -30.73
N GLY A 106 0.47 -14.28 -30.61
CA GLY A 106 1.13 -14.97 -31.72
C GLY A 106 0.26 -16.14 -32.15
N GLU A 107 0.13 -16.36 -33.46
CA GLU A 107 -0.48 -17.55 -34.09
C GLU A 107 -2.01 -17.62 -34.22
N SER A 108 -2.56 -16.78 -35.10
CA SER A 108 -3.64 -17.25 -36.01
C SER A 108 -3.07 -17.51 -37.41
N ARG A 109 -2.53 -18.73 -37.56
CA ARG A 109 -2.62 -19.62 -38.73
C ARG A 109 -2.44 -19.03 -40.13
N LYS A 110 -1.21 -19.12 -40.65
CA LYS A 110 -1.01 -19.61 -42.03
C LYS A 110 -1.42 -21.08 -42.07
N ARG A 111 -2.48 -21.43 -42.81
CA ARG A 111 -2.68 -22.72 -43.50
C ARG A 111 -3.96 -22.67 -44.34
N GLY A 112 -3.80 -22.38 -45.63
CA GLY A 112 -4.80 -22.61 -46.67
C GLY A 112 -4.06 -23.10 -47.91
N ASN A 113 -3.68 -24.38 -47.90
CA ASN A 113 -2.96 -25.04 -48.98
C ASN A 113 -3.96 -25.56 -50.02
N ARG A 114 -3.87 -25.01 -51.24
CA ARG A 114 -3.77 -25.75 -52.52
C ARG A 114 -4.78 -26.89 -52.82
N THR A 115 -5.72 -26.58 -53.71
CA THR A 115 -6.21 -27.44 -54.82
C THR A 115 -6.66 -26.45 -55.92
N GLY A 116 -6.04 -26.29 -57.09
CA GLY A 116 -5.63 -27.29 -58.07
C GLY A 116 -6.68 -27.34 -59.19
N LYS A 117 -6.45 -26.62 -60.30
CA LYS A 117 -6.87 -26.94 -61.69
C LYS A 117 -6.39 -25.86 -62.68
N THR A 118 -5.24 -26.14 -63.29
CA THR A 118 -4.93 -26.11 -64.74
C THR A 118 -6.17 -26.08 -65.66
N THR A 119 -6.26 -25.41 -66.83
CA THR A 119 -5.30 -25.28 -67.95
C THR A 119 -5.81 -24.22 -68.95
N THR A 120 -4.87 -23.55 -69.60
CA THR A 120 -4.95 -22.73 -70.83
C THR A 120 -5.43 -23.52 -72.06
N ILE A 121 -6.37 -22.98 -72.83
CA ILE A 121 -6.26 -22.74 -74.30
C ILE A 121 -7.07 -21.46 -74.61
#